data_AF-A0A9N9J9U2-F1
#
_entry.id   AF-A0A9N9J9U2-F1
#
_cell.length_a   1.000
_cell.length_b   1.000
_cell.length_c   1.000
_cell.angle_alpha   90.00
_cell.angle_beta   90.00
_cell.angle_gamma   90.00
#
_symmetry.space_group_name_H-M   'P 1'
#
loop_
_entity.id
_entity.type
_entity.pdbx_description
1 polymer ?
#
loop_
_entity_poly.entity_id
_entity_poly.type
_entity_poly.pdbx_seq_one_letter_code
_entity_poly.pdbx_strand_id
1 'polypeptide(L)'
;IYNAMANMVRADKFRYPLVYGRGNFGYDKNPPAAMRYTKEEPVVLPVSLPNLLLNGSSGIAVGMTSDIPPHHLGGTLTATINLINNPDLITIQKLKEKIRFNDQQITAADFKMQEEENSAAKQLIEEKYNVLISERKKIEEDFIQLKKKVNQELVNDLQGPDFPTGGYVLEKEKLP
;
A
#
# COMPACT_ATOMS: atom_id res chain seq x y z
N ILE A 1 14.18 21.75 -6.56
CA ILE A 1 14.83 21.47 -5.26
C ILE A 1 14.38 22.47 -4.19
N TYR A 2 14.70 23.77 -4.28
CA TYR A 2 14.29 24.74 -3.24
C TYR A 2 12.78 24.79 -2.96
N ASN A 3 11.94 24.81 -4.01
CA ASN A 3 10.49 24.82 -3.83
C ASN A 3 9.98 23.59 -3.07
N ALA A 4 10.59 22.42 -3.26
CA ALA A 4 10.26 21.22 -2.51
C ALA A 4 10.65 21.37 -1.02
N MET A 5 11.84 21.92 -0.75
CA MET A 5 12.26 22.25 0.63
C MET A 5 11.34 23.29 1.29
N ALA A 6 10.98 24.35 0.57
CA ALA A 6 10.07 25.37 1.06
C ALA A 6 8.69 24.78 1.40
N ASN A 7 8.20 23.83 0.59
CA ASN A 7 6.97 23.11 0.90
C ASN A 7 7.09 22.24 2.16
N MET A 8 8.23 21.58 2.40
CA MET A 8 8.45 20.76 3.60
C MET A 8 8.49 21.57 4.91
N VAL A 9 8.64 22.90 4.85
CA VAL A 9 8.53 23.83 5.99
C VAL A 9 7.09 24.27 6.23
N ARG A 10 6.24 24.24 5.19
CA ARG A 10 4.92 24.85 5.18
C ARG A 10 3.86 23.97 5.84
N ALA A 11 3.32 24.45 6.96
CA ALA A 11 2.26 23.78 7.71
C ALA A 11 0.90 23.75 6.98
N ASP A 12 0.70 24.57 5.93
CA ASP A 12 -0.49 24.51 5.07
C ASP A 12 -0.38 23.46 3.96
N LYS A 13 0.83 22.94 3.71
CA LYS A 13 1.11 21.94 2.66
C LYS A 13 1.40 20.56 3.21
N PHE A 14 2.12 20.46 4.33
CA PHE A 14 2.43 19.21 5.02
C PHE A 14 1.66 19.16 6.34
N ARG A 15 1.01 18.03 6.63
CA ARG A 15 0.36 17.79 7.91
C ARG A 15 1.38 17.76 9.06
N TYR A 16 2.54 17.15 8.80
CA TYR A 16 3.69 17.06 9.68
C TYR A 16 4.93 17.61 8.96
N PRO A 17 5.24 18.91 9.10
CA PRO A 17 6.39 19.53 8.46
C PRO A 17 7.70 18.81 8.79
N LEU A 18 8.53 18.59 7.77
CA LEU A 18 9.77 17.81 7.88
C LEU A 18 11.00 18.70 8.07
N VAL A 19 10.89 19.99 7.80
CA VAL A 19 11.98 20.96 7.91
C VAL A 19 11.53 22.11 8.80
N TYR A 20 12.30 22.41 9.84
CA TYR A 20 12.09 23.62 10.63
C TYR A 20 12.81 24.81 9.97
N GLY A 21 12.05 25.65 9.27
CA GLY A 21 12.56 26.84 8.61
C GLY A 21 12.35 28.12 9.41
N ARG A 22 13.32 29.04 9.37
CA ARG A 22 13.17 30.43 9.85
C ARG A 22 13.22 31.41 8.68
N GLY A 23 12.30 32.37 8.65
CA GLY A 23 12.18 33.36 7.57
C GLY A 23 10.94 33.14 6.69
N ASN A 24 10.91 33.78 5.52
CA ASN A 24 9.77 33.73 4.61
C ASN A 24 9.86 32.53 3.65
N PHE A 25 8.99 31.52 3.86
CA PHE A 25 8.86 30.33 3.01
C PHE A 25 7.64 30.38 2.08
N GLY A 26 7.05 31.56 1.92
CA GLY A 26 5.88 31.78 1.09
C GLY A 26 4.59 31.29 1.73
N TYR A 27 3.49 31.94 1.40
CA TYR A 27 2.14 31.59 1.82
C TYR A 27 1.17 31.97 0.70
N ASP A 28 0.28 31.06 0.33
CA ASP A 28 -0.65 31.23 -0.80
C ASP A 28 0.08 31.71 -2.08
N LYS A 29 -0.12 32.98 -2.50
CA LYS A 29 0.47 33.59 -3.71
C LYS A 29 1.86 34.22 -3.51
N ASN A 30 2.37 34.29 -2.28
CA ASN A 30 3.66 34.91 -1.98
C ASN A 30 4.81 33.89 -2.13
N PRO A 31 5.86 34.19 -2.91
CA PRO A 31 6.98 33.27 -3.13
C PRO A 31 7.96 33.21 -1.93
N PRO A 32 8.64 32.05 -1.71
CA PRO A 32 9.68 31.90 -0.70
C PRO A 32 10.97 32.69 -1.04
N ALA A 33 11.79 33.03 -0.03
CA ALA A 33 13.05 33.77 -0.18
C ALA A 33 14.13 32.99 -0.96
N ALA A 34 15.26 33.58 -1.37
CA ALA A 34 16.25 32.84 -2.18
C ALA A 34 17.07 31.81 -1.36
N MET A 35 17.28 30.61 -1.92
CA MET A 35 18.11 29.54 -1.32
C MET A 35 19.58 29.76 -1.61
N ARG A 36 20.45 29.84 -0.60
CA ARG A 36 21.91 29.81 -0.80
C ARG A 36 22.58 28.71 0.03
N TYR A 37 23.19 27.78 -0.72
CA TYR A 37 24.15 26.71 -0.39
C TYR A 37 23.63 25.40 0.24
N THR A 38 23.78 24.29 -0.49
CA THR A 38 24.19 22.93 -0.01
C THR A 38 24.25 21.94 -1.19
N LYS A 39 25.14 20.92 -1.10
CA LYS A 39 25.36 19.85 -2.10
C LYS A 39 25.62 18.52 -1.39
N GLU A 40 24.73 17.55 -1.62
CA GLU A 40 24.80 16.07 -1.55
C GLU A 40 23.41 15.51 -1.17
N GLU A 41 22.93 14.48 -1.88
CA GLU A 41 21.55 13.97 -1.78
C GLU A 41 21.52 12.48 -1.42
N PRO A 42 20.79 12.06 -0.36
CA PRO A 42 20.57 10.65 -0.05
C PRO A 42 19.51 10.02 -0.97
N VAL A 43 19.69 8.76 -1.35
CA VAL A 43 18.73 8.01 -2.21
C VAL A 43 17.41 7.75 -1.48
N VAL A 44 17.48 7.50 -0.16
CA VAL A 44 16.33 7.35 0.73
C VAL A 44 16.64 8.02 2.07
N LEU A 45 15.61 8.57 2.70
CA LEU A 45 15.70 9.02 4.08
C LEU A 45 15.27 7.88 5.00
N PRO A 46 16.06 7.51 6.03
CA PRO A 46 15.56 6.63 7.07
C PRO A 46 14.42 7.34 7.80
N VAL A 47 13.21 6.79 7.74
CA VAL A 47 12.04 7.37 8.40
C VAL A 47 11.53 6.37 9.43
N SER A 48 11.46 6.80 10.70
CA SER A 48 10.94 5.98 11.80
C SER A 48 9.41 5.92 11.84
N LEU A 49 8.74 6.71 11.00
CA LEU A 49 7.29 6.86 10.93
C LEU A 49 6.81 6.72 9.48
N PRO A 50 5.56 6.31 9.22
CA PRO A 50 5.03 6.10 7.87
C PRO A 50 4.71 7.42 7.15
N ASN A 51 5.75 8.17 6.79
CA ASN A 51 5.64 9.54 6.24
C ASN A 51 4.74 9.65 5.00
N LEU A 52 4.70 8.62 4.15
CA LEU A 52 3.84 8.60 2.97
C LEU A 52 2.36 8.74 3.33
N LEU A 53 1.91 8.07 4.40
CA LEU A 53 0.51 8.16 4.85
C LEU A 53 0.26 9.43 5.65
N LEU A 54 1.25 9.85 6.46
CA LEU A 54 1.13 11.03 7.31
C LEU A 54 1.02 12.32 6.52
N ASN A 55 1.87 12.48 5.50
CA ASN A 55 1.96 13.70 4.71
C ASN A 55 1.33 13.60 3.32
N GLY A 56 1.00 12.39 2.88
CA GLY A 56 0.46 12.16 1.55
C GLY A 56 1.50 12.34 0.44
N SER A 57 1.06 12.16 -0.80
CA SER A 57 1.85 12.42 -2.00
C SER A 57 0.92 12.69 -3.17
N SER A 58 1.18 13.76 -3.90
CA SER A 58 0.46 14.09 -5.14
C SER A 58 1.46 14.28 -6.27
N GLY A 59 1.25 13.59 -7.39
CA GLY A 59 2.18 13.59 -8.51
C GLY A 59 1.56 13.10 -9.81
N ILE A 60 2.03 13.66 -10.92
CA ILE A 60 1.64 13.28 -12.27
C ILE A 60 2.88 12.71 -12.97
N ALA A 61 2.82 11.44 -13.34
CA ALA A 61 3.77 10.78 -14.21
C ALA A 61 3.15 10.59 -15.61
N VAL A 62 3.97 10.23 -16.60
CA VAL A 62 3.47 10.01 -17.97
C VAL A 62 2.50 8.82 -17.97
N GLY A 63 1.22 9.10 -18.18
CA GLY A 63 0.16 8.09 -18.22
C GLY A 63 -0.38 7.63 -16.87
N MET A 64 0.10 8.18 -15.74
CA MET A 64 -0.35 7.79 -14.39
C MET A 64 -0.38 9.01 -13.45
N THR A 65 -1.46 9.16 -12.69
CA THR A 65 -1.58 10.16 -11.62
C THR A 65 -1.65 9.43 -10.30
N SER A 66 -0.95 9.93 -9.28
CA SER A 66 -1.02 9.42 -7.91
C SER A 66 -1.42 10.55 -6.98
N ASP A 67 -2.48 10.33 -6.20
CA ASP A 67 -2.95 11.28 -5.21
C ASP A 67 -3.29 10.51 -3.92
N ILE A 68 -2.43 10.63 -2.92
CA ILE A 68 -2.54 9.96 -1.62
C ILE A 68 -2.75 11.06 -0.58
N PRO A 69 -3.87 11.07 0.14
CA PRO A 69 -4.16 12.11 1.13
C PRO A 69 -3.34 11.93 2.42
N PRO A 70 -3.12 13.02 3.18
CA PRO A 70 -2.52 12.96 4.51
C PRO A 70 -3.48 12.32 5.52
N HIS A 71 -2.93 11.67 6.55
CA HIS A 71 -3.68 10.99 7.60
C HIS A 71 -3.20 11.39 9.00
N HIS A 72 -4.07 11.17 9.98
CA HIS A 72 -3.77 11.45 11.37
C HIS A 72 -2.79 10.43 11.98
N LEU A 73 -1.72 10.93 12.62
CA LEU A 73 -0.65 10.12 13.22
C LEU A 73 -1.17 9.05 14.19
N GLY A 74 -2.14 9.39 15.04
CA GLY A 74 -2.70 8.44 16.00
C GLY A 74 -3.37 7.25 15.31
N GLY A 75 -4.19 7.50 14.29
CA GLY A 75 -4.86 6.45 13.53
C GLY A 75 -3.86 5.60 12.75
N THR A 76 -2.87 6.23 12.11
CA THR A 76 -1.83 5.52 11.35
C THR A 76 -0.96 4.66 12.26
N LEU A 77 -0.59 5.13 13.46
CA LEU A 77 0.17 4.35 14.43
C LEU A 77 -0.64 3.17 14.98
N THR A 78 -1.90 3.38 15.35
CA THR A 78 -2.79 2.29 15.80
C THR A 78 -2.93 1.21 14.73
N ALA A 79 -3.20 1.59 13.48
CA ALA A 79 -3.24 0.66 12.35
C ALA A 79 -1.91 -0.08 12.16
N THR A 80 -0.77 0.60 12.32
CA THR A 80 0.56 -0.01 12.21
C THR A 80 0.84 -1.01 13.33
N ILE A 81 0.46 -0.68 14.57
CA ILE A 81 0.60 -1.57 15.73
C ILE A 81 -0.31 -2.79 15.57
N ASN A 82 -1.56 -2.58 15.15
CA ASN A 82 -2.50 -3.66 14.86
C ASN A 82 -1.98 -4.56 13.75
N LEU A 83 -1.38 -3.99 12.70
CA LEU A 83 -0.71 -4.75 11.65
C LEU A 83 0.43 -5.61 12.24
N ILE A 84 1.33 -5.03 13.05
CA ILE A 84 2.45 -5.78 13.64
C ILE A 84 1.96 -6.93 14.54
N ASN A 85 0.90 -6.71 15.32
CA ASN A 85 0.37 -7.68 16.27
C ASN A 85 -0.62 -8.68 15.66
N ASN A 86 -0.98 -8.53 14.37
CA ASN A 86 -1.99 -9.36 13.75
C ASN A 86 -1.44 -10.73 13.31
N PRO A 87 -1.86 -11.85 13.95
CA PRO A 87 -1.45 -13.19 13.53
C PRO A 87 -1.99 -13.56 12.15
N ASP A 88 -3.08 -12.93 11.72
CA ASP A 88 -3.72 -13.14 10.42
C ASP A 88 -2.78 -12.78 9.25
N LEU A 89 -1.80 -11.88 9.43
CA LEU A 89 -0.80 -11.58 8.40
C LEU A 89 0.15 -12.74 8.12
N ILE A 90 0.53 -13.48 9.17
CA ILE A 90 1.34 -14.69 9.03
C ILE A 90 0.54 -15.73 8.24
N THR A 91 -0.77 -15.82 8.49
CA THR A 91 -1.68 -16.70 7.75
C THR A 91 -1.81 -16.26 6.29
N ILE A 92 -1.97 -14.96 6.00
CA ILE A 92 -1.99 -14.42 4.62
C ILE A 92 -0.70 -14.75 3.88
N GLN A 93 0.47 -14.60 4.52
CA GLN A 93 1.76 -14.96 3.93
C GLN A 93 1.84 -16.45 3.61
N LYS A 94 1.47 -17.31 4.56
CA LYS A 94 1.42 -18.77 4.35
C LYS A 94 0.47 -19.16 3.22
N LEU A 95 -0.70 -18.54 3.13
CA LEU A 95 -1.66 -18.77 2.05
C LEU A 95 -1.08 -18.35 0.68
N LYS A 96 -0.39 -17.20 0.63
CA LYS A 96 0.29 -16.72 -0.59
C LYS A 96 1.38 -17.69 -1.04
N GLU A 97 2.16 -18.24 -0.11
CA GLU A 97 3.18 -19.26 -0.41
C GLU A 97 2.55 -20.55 -0.92
N LYS A 98 1.45 -21.01 -0.31
CA LYS A 98 0.69 -22.19 -0.77
C LYS A 98 0.14 -22.00 -2.18
N ILE A 99 -0.41 -20.83 -2.51
CA ILE A 99 -0.87 -20.51 -3.87
C ILE A 99 0.28 -20.67 -4.86
N ARG A 100 1.43 -20.05 -4.57
CA ARG A 100 2.62 -20.13 -5.43
C ARG A 100 3.08 -21.57 -5.65
N PHE A 101 3.07 -22.39 -4.59
CA PHE A 101 3.43 -23.81 -4.69
C PHE A 101 2.44 -24.61 -5.54
N ASN A 102 1.13 -24.37 -5.38
CA ASN A 102 0.11 -25.02 -6.21
C ASN A 102 0.21 -24.59 -7.68
N ASP A 103 0.47 -23.31 -7.96
CA ASP A 103 0.67 -22.83 -9.34
C ASP A 103 1.87 -23.52 -10.02
N GLN A 104 2.94 -23.80 -9.28
CA GLN A 104 4.08 -24.59 -9.77
C GLN A 104 3.69 -26.04 -10.07
N GLN A 105 2.90 -26.67 -9.20
CA GLN A 105 2.44 -28.05 -9.41
C GLN A 105 1.47 -28.18 -10.59
N ILE A 106 0.55 -27.22 -10.75
CA ILE A 106 -0.38 -27.14 -11.88
C ILE A 106 0.42 -27.03 -13.18
N THR A 107 1.37 -26.10 -13.23
CA THR A 107 2.25 -25.91 -14.40
C THR A 107 3.03 -27.20 -14.73
N ALA A 108 3.57 -27.89 -13.71
CA ALA A 108 4.29 -29.15 -13.91
C ALA A 108 3.36 -30.29 -14.39
N ALA A 109 2.12 -30.32 -13.92
CA ALA A 109 1.11 -31.28 -14.39
C ALA A 109 0.71 -31.00 -15.84
N ASP A 110 0.54 -29.73 -16.22
CA ASP A 110 0.27 -29.33 -17.61
C ASP A 110 1.36 -29.80 -18.58
N PHE A 111 2.64 -29.64 -18.20
CA PHE A 111 3.76 -30.14 -19.00
C PHE A 111 3.72 -31.67 -19.14
N LYS A 112 3.49 -32.40 -18.06
CA LYS A 112 3.41 -33.88 -18.10
C LYS A 112 2.23 -34.39 -18.94
N MET A 113 1.09 -33.70 -18.91
CA MET A 113 -0.07 -34.05 -19.76
C MET A 113 0.22 -33.90 -21.26
N GLN A 114 1.15 -33.01 -21.64
CA GLN A 114 1.56 -32.80 -23.02
C GLN A 114 2.58 -33.85 -23.50
N GLU A 115 3.45 -34.35 -22.62
CA GLU A 115 4.48 -35.34 -22.95
C GLU A 115 3.98 -36.80 -22.93
N GLU A 116 2.92 -37.13 -22.18
CA GLU A 116 2.47 -38.52 -22.05
C GLU A 116 1.57 -39.01 -23.21
N GLU A 117 2.04 -40.05 -23.90
CA GLU A 117 1.32 -40.73 -24.98
C GLU A 117 0.38 -41.85 -24.48
N ASN A 118 0.57 -42.34 -23.24
CA ASN A 118 -0.23 -43.43 -22.68
C ASN A 118 -1.58 -42.93 -22.14
N SER A 119 -2.68 -43.41 -22.73
CA SER A 119 -4.05 -42.98 -22.40
C SER A 119 -4.44 -43.20 -20.92
N ALA A 120 -3.97 -44.27 -20.27
CA ALA A 120 -4.31 -44.54 -18.87
C ALA A 120 -3.53 -43.62 -17.90
N ALA A 121 -2.27 -43.30 -18.22
CA ALA A 121 -1.46 -42.38 -17.43
C ALA A 121 -2.02 -40.95 -17.52
N LYS A 122 -2.42 -40.53 -18.72
CA LYS A 122 -3.02 -39.22 -18.97
C LYS A 122 -4.31 -38.97 -18.16
N GLN A 123 -5.17 -39.99 -18.03
CA GLN A 123 -6.38 -39.91 -17.20
C GLN A 123 -6.05 -39.71 -15.71
N LEU A 124 -5.04 -40.40 -15.19
CA LEU A 124 -4.58 -40.24 -13.80
C LEU A 124 -3.97 -38.85 -13.53
N ILE A 125 -3.26 -38.27 -14.50
CA ILE A 125 -2.73 -36.90 -14.36
C ILE A 125 -3.86 -35.88 -14.39
N GLU A 126 -4.85 -36.05 -15.28
CA GLU A 126 -6.00 -35.16 -15.37
C GLU A 126 -6.82 -35.15 -14.08
N GLU A 127 -7.01 -36.30 -13.44
CA GLU A 127 -7.66 -36.39 -12.13
C GLU A 127 -6.88 -35.60 -11.05
N LYS A 128 -5.55 -35.77 -10.98
CA LYS A 128 -4.68 -35.00 -10.06
C LYS A 128 -4.70 -33.51 -10.35
N TYR A 129 -4.71 -33.12 -11.62
CA TYR A 129 -4.77 -31.72 -12.06
C TYR A 129 -6.08 -31.05 -11.59
N ASN A 130 -7.21 -31.73 -11.77
CA ASN A 130 -8.51 -31.23 -11.32
C ASN A 130 -8.57 -31.06 -9.79
N VAL A 131 -7.97 -31.97 -9.02
CA VAL A 131 -7.83 -31.84 -7.57
C VAL A 131 -7.01 -30.60 -7.23
N LEU A 132 -5.83 -30.41 -7.84
CA LEU A 132 -4.95 -29.26 -7.58
C LEU A 132 -5.65 -27.92 -7.88
N ILE A 133 -6.41 -27.82 -8.98
CA ILE A 133 -7.21 -26.63 -9.29
C ILE A 133 -8.27 -26.38 -8.21
N SER A 134 -8.98 -27.42 -7.79
CA SER A 134 -10.03 -27.29 -6.79
C SER A 134 -9.48 -26.81 -5.44
N GLU A 135 -8.31 -27.30 -5.03
CA GLU A 135 -7.61 -26.87 -3.83
C GLU A 135 -7.11 -25.42 -3.96
N ARG A 136 -6.52 -25.07 -5.12
CA ARG A 136 -6.05 -23.71 -5.41
C ARG A 136 -7.17 -22.69 -5.33
N LYS A 137 -8.37 -23.01 -5.86
CA LYS A 137 -9.56 -22.14 -5.76
C LYS A 137 -9.98 -21.90 -4.31
N LYS A 138 -10.06 -22.95 -3.48
CA LYS A 138 -10.41 -22.82 -2.06
C LYS A 138 -9.42 -21.94 -1.30
N ILE A 139 -8.12 -22.15 -1.52
CA ILE A 139 -7.07 -21.35 -0.86
C ILE A 139 -7.14 -19.88 -1.29
N GLU A 140 -7.46 -19.61 -2.57
CA GLU A 140 -7.62 -18.25 -3.09
C GLU A 140 -8.84 -17.56 -2.48
N GLU A 141 -9.96 -18.27 -2.32
CA GLU A 141 -11.15 -17.75 -1.64
C GLU A 141 -10.83 -17.38 -0.19
N ASP A 142 -10.19 -18.29 0.57
CA ASP A 142 -9.76 -18.04 1.95
C ASP A 142 -8.81 -16.83 2.04
N PHE A 143 -7.87 -16.73 1.10
CA PHE A 143 -6.93 -15.61 1.01
C PHE A 143 -7.66 -14.28 0.79
N ILE A 144 -8.62 -14.24 -0.13
CA ILE A 144 -9.41 -13.04 -0.42
C ILE A 144 -10.24 -12.63 0.80
N GLN A 145 -10.90 -13.58 1.45
CA GLN A 145 -11.73 -13.30 2.63
C GLN A 145 -10.90 -12.76 3.78
N LEU A 146 -9.77 -13.40 4.08
CA LEU A 146 -8.89 -12.95 5.15
C LEU A 146 -8.30 -11.57 4.85
N LYS A 147 -7.89 -11.32 3.61
CA LYS A 147 -7.40 -10.01 3.19
C LYS A 147 -8.47 -8.92 3.30
N LYS A 148 -9.71 -9.23 2.94
CA LYS A 148 -10.85 -8.30 3.10
C LYS A 148 -11.09 -7.95 4.56
N LYS A 149 -11.10 -8.96 5.44
CA LYS A 149 -11.26 -8.78 6.89
C LYS A 149 -10.17 -7.88 7.46
N VAL A 150 -8.89 -8.21 7.23
CA VAL A 150 -7.75 -7.41 7.73
C VAL A 150 -7.79 -5.99 7.18
N ASN A 151 -8.11 -5.81 5.90
CA ASN A 151 -8.23 -4.48 5.31
C ASN A 151 -9.36 -3.67 5.95
N GLN A 152 -10.52 -4.27 6.25
CA GLN A 152 -11.62 -3.58 6.91
C GLN A 152 -11.24 -3.14 8.32
N GLU A 153 -10.54 -3.99 9.08
CA GLU A 153 -10.03 -3.63 10.41
C GLU A 153 -9.06 -2.43 10.33
N LEU A 154 -8.09 -2.47 9.41
CA LEU A 154 -7.12 -1.39 9.22
C LEU A 154 -7.77 -0.08 8.75
N VAL A 155 -8.81 -0.17 7.89
CA VAL A 155 -9.55 1.00 7.43
C VAL A 155 -10.35 1.62 8.57
N ASN A 156 -10.90 0.83 9.49
CA ASN A 156 -11.60 1.37 10.66
C ASN A 156 -10.66 2.13 11.61
N ASP A 157 -9.41 1.68 11.74
CA ASP A 157 -8.39 2.36 12.53
C ASP A 157 -7.95 3.70 11.91
N LEU A 158 -7.96 3.77 10.58
CA LEU A 158 -7.68 4.98 9.81
C LEU A 158 -8.97 5.80 9.71
N GLN A 159 -9.11 6.80 10.59
CA GLN A 159 -10.27 7.72 10.70
C GLN A 159 -10.53 8.62 9.48
N GLY A 160 -10.03 8.25 8.30
CA GLY A 160 -10.07 9.00 7.05
C GLY A 160 -8.92 9.99 6.88
N PRO A 161 -8.96 10.79 5.79
CA PRO A 161 -8.00 11.86 5.53
C PRO A 161 -8.03 12.96 6.60
N ASP A 162 -6.86 13.46 6.98
CA ASP A 162 -6.68 14.57 7.91
C ASP A 162 -5.80 15.67 7.29
N PHE A 163 -6.45 16.71 6.75
CA PHE A 163 -5.77 17.75 5.99
C PHE A 163 -5.16 18.84 6.90
N PRO A 164 -3.96 19.36 6.58
CA PRO A 164 -3.32 20.44 7.33
C PRO A 164 -4.16 21.72 7.42
N THR A 165 -5.00 21.96 6.41
CA THR A 165 -5.86 23.15 6.30
C THR A 165 -7.13 23.05 7.15
N GLY A 166 -7.39 21.90 7.79
CA GLY A 166 -8.68 21.60 8.39
C GLY A 166 -9.78 21.40 7.33
N GLY A 167 -11.03 21.63 7.74
CA GLY A 167 -12.22 21.42 6.91
C GLY A 167 -13.01 20.17 7.30
N TYR A 168 -14.04 19.85 6.52
CA TYR A 168 -14.90 18.69 6.73
C TYR A 168 -14.87 17.78 5.51
N VAL A 169 -14.68 16.48 5.72
CA VAL A 169 -14.89 15.47 4.68
C VAL A 169 -16.36 15.07 4.72
N LEU A 170 -17.11 15.48 3.70
CA LEU A 170 -18.50 15.07 3.53
C LEU A 170 -18.54 13.79 2.70
N GLU A 171 -18.84 12.67 3.36
CA GLU A 171 -19.11 11.42 2.65
C GLU A 171 -20.47 11.51 1.96
N LYS A 172 -20.49 11.26 0.64
CA LYS A 172 -21.72 11.29 -0.16
C LYS A 172 -22.81 10.33 0.37
N GLU A 173 -22.39 9.25 1.03
CA GLU A 173 -23.24 8.20 1.59
C GLU A 173 -23.88 8.57 2.94
N LYS A 174 -23.39 9.63 3.61
CA LYS A 174 -23.90 10.12 4.90
C LYS A 174 -24.67 11.45 4.78
N LEU A 175 -24.92 11.91 3.56
CA LEU A 175 -25.80 13.04 3.31
C LEU A 175 -27.27 12.57 3.37
N PRO A 176 -28.17 13.34 4.00
CA PRO A 176 -29.60 13.01 4.08
C PRO A 176 -30.29 13.00 2.72
#